data_AF-A0A9P3C0P8-F1
#
_entry.id   AF-A0A9P3C0P8-F1
#
_cell.length_a   1.000
_cell.length_b   1.000
_cell.length_c   1.000
_cell.angle_alpha   90.00
_cell.angle_beta   90.00
_cell.angle_gamma   90.00
#
_symmetry.space_group_name_H-M   'P 1'
#
loop_
_entity.id
_entity.type
_entity.pdbx_description
1 polymer ?
#
loop_
_entity_poly.entity_id
_entity_poly.type
_entity_poly.pdbx_seq_one_letter_code
_entity_poly.pdbx_strand_id
1 'polypeptide(L)'
;MRATAFALLTALSLSASLVRTQGYSEECSDIYLNEGWLVATCPKDDDNGSITSSVYLPNKIANNNAVLQWAVDGSYWNSCKDCSLTNTGSTLQCSCKGSASPYSNTTLNLGKVIQYTFTYPTNSFVEEHIANYDGHLLSNLTGAVTSVPADSSDPVPVDFEVELELSTLNNSSATYGGTFTLNRPTSCFYLNLGVEYSWACGNSVNNQGWEIVGFSDEDCTSDPVATFTQDNQGTCLTFATDVKGFSVTPLWNAD
;
A
#
# COMPACT_ATOMS: atom_id res chain seq x y z
N MET A 1 68.10 10.75 0.87
CA MET A 1 67.58 9.82 -0.17
C MET A 1 66.13 9.54 0.14
N ARG A 2 65.27 9.65 -0.88
CA ARG A 2 63.80 9.75 -0.78
C ARG A 2 63.18 8.43 -0.31
N ALA A 3 62.31 8.52 0.70
CA ALA A 3 61.38 7.47 1.07
C ALA A 3 60.14 7.54 0.17
N THR A 4 59.87 6.49 -0.60
CA THR A 4 58.63 6.32 -1.36
C THR A 4 57.61 5.58 -0.50
N ALA A 5 56.58 6.29 -0.07
CA ALA A 5 55.39 5.69 0.53
C ALA A 5 54.49 5.15 -0.60
N PHE A 6 54.24 3.84 -0.59
CA PHE A 6 53.20 3.21 -1.39
C PHE A 6 51.87 3.35 -0.66
N ALA A 7 50.96 4.16 -1.21
CA ALA A 7 49.57 4.21 -0.76
C ALA A 7 48.79 3.10 -1.49
N LEU A 8 48.28 2.13 -0.73
CA LEU A 8 47.38 1.08 -1.20
C LEU A 8 45.95 1.66 -1.23
N LEU A 9 45.39 1.90 -2.42
CA LEU A 9 43.95 2.18 -2.56
C LEU A 9 43.19 0.85 -2.58
N THR A 10 42.47 0.53 -1.50
CA THR A 10 41.43 -0.50 -1.50
C THR A 10 40.16 0.08 -2.12
N ALA A 11 39.86 -0.30 -3.37
CA ALA A 11 38.57 -0.02 -3.98
C ALA A 11 37.52 -0.94 -3.35
N LEU A 12 36.68 -0.40 -2.45
CA LEU A 12 35.41 -1.03 -2.09
C LEU A 12 34.46 -0.86 -3.28
N SER A 13 34.33 -1.91 -4.10
CA SER A 13 33.22 -2.04 -5.02
C SER A 13 31.95 -2.29 -4.19
N LEU A 14 31.21 -1.23 -3.85
CA LEU A 14 29.80 -1.38 -3.49
C LEU A 14 29.08 -1.87 -4.75
N SER A 15 28.92 -3.19 -4.87
CA SER A 15 27.99 -3.79 -5.81
C SER A 15 26.59 -3.45 -5.33
N ALA A 16 26.06 -2.30 -5.75
CA ALA A 16 24.63 -2.05 -5.64
C ALA A 16 23.94 -3.07 -6.55
N SER A 17 23.33 -4.10 -5.95
CA SER A 17 22.44 -5.01 -6.67
C SER A 17 21.32 -4.15 -7.25
N LEU A 18 21.36 -3.90 -8.56
CA LEU A 18 20.27 -3.21 -9.23
C LEU A 18 19.06 -4.14 -9.16
N VAL A 19 18.01 -3.74 -8.45
CA VAL A 19 16.75 -4.46 -8.48
C VAL A 19 16.23 -4.40 -9.92
N ARG A 20 15.99 -5.57 -10.51
CA ARG A 20 15.44 -5.64 -11.86
C ARG A 20 14.00 -5.16 -11.80
N THR A 21 13.65 -4.26 -12.69
CA THR A 21 12.27 -3.80 -12.87
C THR A 21 11.79 -4.30 -14.21
N GLN A 22 10.58 -4.87 -14.20
CA GLN A 22 9.90 -5.34 -15.39
C GLN A 22 8.51 -4.69 -15.49
N GLY A 23 7.96 -4.68 -16.70
CA GLY A 23 6.71 -3.98 -16.97
C GLY A 23 5.47 -4.77 -16.56
N TYR A 24 4.93 -4.51 -15.35
CA TYR A 24 3.84 -5.31 -14.77
C TYR A 24 2.65 -5.50 -15.72
N SER A 25 2.36 -4.48 -16.53
CA SER A 25 1.22 -4.48 -17.44
C SER A 25 1.31 -5.49 -18.60
N GLU A 26 2.50 -6.03 -18.90
CA GLU A 26 2.74 -6.98 -20.00
C GLU A 26 3.02 -8.42 -19.55
N GLU A 27 3.56 -8.60 -18.36
CA GLU A 27 4.05 -9.89 -17.83
C GLU A 27 3.22 -10.44 -16.68
N CYS A 28 2.52 -9.60 -15.93
CA CYS A 28 1.67 -10.07 -14.85
C CYS A 28 0.31 -10.54 -15.39
N SER A 29 -0.29 -11.51 -14.71
CA SER A 29 -1.64 -12.00 -14.95
C SER A 29 -2.61 -11.51 -13.89
N ASP A 30 -3.91 -11.74 -14.13
CA ASP A 30 -4.98 -11.51 -13.15
C ASP A 30 -4.97 -10.08 -12.59
N ILE A 31 -4.76 -9.10 -13.47
CA ILE A 31 -4.68 -7.69 -13.09
C ILE A 31 -6.09 -7.15 -12.86
N TYR A 32 -6.38 -6.67 -11.65
CA TYR A 32 -7.65 -6.06 -11.31
C TYR A 32 -7.50 -4.89 -10.34
N LEU A 33 -8.57 -4.09 -10.23
CA LEU A 33 -8.70 -3.02 -9.25
C LEU A 33 -9.86 -3.37 -8.31
N ASN A 34 -9.59 -3.41 -7.02
CA ASN A 34 -10.62 -3.57 -5.99
C ASN A 34 -10.36 -2.57 -4.85
N GLU A 35 -11.35 -1.76 -4.47
CA GLU A 35 -11.23 -0.80 -3.36
C GLU A 35 -10.01 0.13 -3.38
N GLY A 36 -9.51 0.46 -4.59
CA GLY A 36 -8.30 1.28 -4.75
C GLY A 36 -6.99 0.48 -4.76
N TRP A 37 -7.03 -0.83 -4.51
CA TRP A 37 -5.91 -1.73 -4.64
C TRP A 37 -5.78 -2.23 -6.08
N LEU A 38 -4.66 -1.90 -6.73
CA LEU A 38 -4.22 -2.57 -7.95
C LEU A 38 -3.61 -3.90 -7.54
N VAL A 39 -4.19 -5.02 -7.97
CA VAL A 39 -3.69 -6.37 -7.69
C VAL A 39 -3.23 -7.00 -8.99
N ALA A 40 -2.12 -7.74 -8.95
CA ALA A 40 -1.69 -8.59 -10.05
C ALA A 40 -0.91 -9.80 -9.53
N THR A 41 -0.85 -10.85 -10.35
CA THR A 41 0.04 -12.00 -10.14
C THR A 41 1.22 -11.90 -11.08
N CYS A 42 2.41 -11.64 -10.55
CA CYS A 42 3.59 -11.34 -11.34
C CYS A 42 4.63 -12.47 -11.24
N PRO A 43 5.35 -12.78 -12.33
CA PRO A 43 6.43 -13.76 -12.32
C PRO A 43 7.64 -13.25 -11.53
N LYS A 44 8.34 -14.17 -10.87
CA LYS A 44 9.65 -13.93 -10.26
C LYS A 44 10.76 -13.86 -11.31
N ASP A 45 11.86 -13.19 -10.98
CA ASP A 45 13.01 -13.04 -11.88
C ASP A 45 13.75 -14.35 -12.14
N ASP A 46 13.62 -15.32 -11.23
CA ASP A 46 14.25 -16.65 -11.31
C ASP A 46 13.42 -17.69 -12.08
N ASP A 47 12.29 -17.28 -12.67
CA ASP A 47 11.30 -18.14 -13.35
C ASP A 47 10.74 -19.27 -12.46
N ASN A 48 10.91 -19.21 -11.13
CA ASN A 48 10.54 -20.28 -10.21
C ASN A 48 9.17 -20.09 -9.56
N GLY A 49 8.32 -19.24 -10.13
CA GLY A 49 6.95 -19.05 -9.68
C GLY A 49 6.44 -17.64 -9.93
N SER A 50 5.33 -17.34 -9.27
CA SER A 50 4.69 -16.03 -9.29
C SER A 50 4.24 -15.64 -7.89
N ILE A 51 4.09 -14.34 -7.67
CA ILE A 51 3.56 -13.75 -6.45
C ILE A 51 2.34 -12.92 -6.82
N THR A 52 1.24 -13.11 -6.09
CA THR A 52 0.13 -12.15 -6.10
C THR A 52 0.44 -11.06 -5.08
N SER A 53 0.47 -9.82 -5.54
CA SER A 53 0.78 -8.64 -4.73
C SER A 53 -0.11 -7.46 -5.13
N SER A 54 -0.06 -6.38 -4.36
CA SER A 54 -0.95 -5.24 -4.58
C SER A 54 -0.33 -3.88 -4.26
N VAL A 55 -0.77 -2.83 -4.95
CA VAL A 55 -0.40 -1.44 -4.66
C VAL A 55 -1.65 -0.63 -4.33
N TYR A 56 -1.62 0.14 -3.23
CA TYR A 56 -2.73 1.00 -2.84
C TYR A 56 -2.73 2.32 -3.61
N LEU A 57 -3.44 2.40 -4.74
CA LEU A 57 -3.43 3.56 -5.62
C LEU A 57 -3.82 4.90 -4.96
N PRO A 58 -4.74 4.97 -3.97
CA PRO A 58 -5.10 6.24 -3.35
C PRO A 58 -3.95 6.99 -2.68
N ASN A 59 -2.87 6.33 -2.25
CA ASN A 59 -1.68 7.03 -1.73
C ASN A 59 -0.65 7.38 -2.83
N LYS A 60 -0.88 6.99 -4.09
CA LYS A 60 0.02 7.27 -5.22
C LYS A 60 -0.57 8.23 -6.26
N ILE A 61 -1.89 8.48 -6.24
CA ILE A 61 -2.59 9.24 -7.29
C ILE A 61 -3.45 10.35 -6.67
N ALA A 62 -3.36 11.55 -7.25
CA ALA A 62 -4.22 12.69 -6.95
C ALA A 62 -5.18 13.00 -8.11
N ASN A 63 -6.26 13.70 -7.77
CA ASN A 63 -7.08 14.43 -8.73
C ASN A 63 -6.75 15.92 -8.68
N ASN A 64 -6.22 16.45 -9.76
CA ASN A 64 -5.97 17.87 -9.92
C ASN A 64 -6.92 18.45 -10.98
N ASN A 65 -8.04 19.03 -10.53
CA ASN A 65 -9.05 19.63 -11.39
C ASN A 65 -9.54 18.69 -12.52
N ALA A 66 -10.00 17.50 -12.14
CA ALA A 66 -10.46 16.43 -13.02
C ALA A 66 -9.37 15.78 -13.90
N VAL A 67 -8.10 15.95 -13.54
CA VAL A 67 -6.96 15.27 -14.16
C VAL A 67 -6.33 14.34 -13.13
N LEU A 68 -6.29 13.03 -13.42
CA LEU A 68 -5.52 12.08 -12.62
C LEU A 68 -4.04 12.32 -12.87
N GLN A 69 -3.26 12.37 -11.79
CA GLN A 69 -1.81 12.53 -11.85
C GLN A 69 -1.16 11.80 -10.68
N TRP A 70 0.08 11.36 -10.87
CA TRP A 70 0.89 10.80 -9.78
C TRP A 70 1.15 11.86 -8.71
N ALA A 71 0.93 11.47 -7.46
CA ALA A 71 1.18 12.30 -6.29
C ALA A 71 1.20 11.44 -5.03
N VAL A 72 2.24 11.61 -4.21
CA VAL A 72 2.31 11.01 -2.87
C VAL A 72 1.12 11.52 -2.06
N ASP A 73 0.43 10.60 -1.38
CA ASP A 73 -0.77 10.84 -0.57
C ASP A 73 -1.93 11.52 -1.33
N GLY A 74 -1.97 11.34 -2.66
CA GLY A 74 -2.83 12.12 -3.54
C GLY A 74 -4.33 11.98 -3.30
N SER A 75 -4.78 10.87 -2.72
CA SER A 75 -6.16 10.63 -2.28
C SER A 75 -7.23 10.91 -3.34
N TYR A 76 -6.99 10.53 -4.61
CA TYR A 76 -7.91 10.81 -5.72
C TYR A 76 -9.35 10.32 -5.46
N TRP A 77 -9.51 9.18 -4.77
CA TRP A 77 -10.79 8.56 -4.40
C TRP A 77 -11.77 9.51 -3.68
N ASN A 78 -11.29 10.51 -2.93
CA ASN A 78 -12.14 11.51 -2.27
C ASN A 78 -12.92 12.42 -3.25
N SER A 79 -12.52 12.44 -4.51
CA SER A 79 -13.05 13.36 -5.53
C SER A 79 -13.26 12.71 -6.89
N CYS A 80 -13.05 11.40 -6.99
CA CYS A 80 -13.27 10.58 -8.18
C CYS A 80 -14.18 9.42 -7.84
N LYS A 81 -14.86 8.90 -8.85
CA LYS A 81 -15.77 7.76 -8.76
C LYS A 81 -15.74 6.96 -10.06
N ASP A 82 -16.42 5.83 -10.05
CA ASP A 82 -16.60 4.96 -11.23
C ASP A 82 -15.24 4.58 -11.84
N CYS A 83 -14.27 4.29 -10.97
CA CYS A 83 -12.91 3.96 -11.37
C CYS A 83 -12.79 2.51 -11.82
N SER A 84 -12.10 2.28 -12.93
CA SER A 84 -11.85 0.94 -13.47
C SER A 84 -10.52 0.89 -14.21
N LEU A 85 -9.99 -0.32 -14.36
CA LEU A 85 -8.84 -0.55 -15.23
C LEU A 85 -9.30 -0.81 -16.66
N THR A 86 -8.59 -0.20 -17.60
CA THR A 86 -8.73 -0.40 -19.04
C THR A 86 -7.38 -0.82 -19.62
N ASN A 87 -7.33 -1.17 -20.90
CA ASN A 87 -6.09 -1.58 -21.58
C ASN A 87 -5.35 -2.69 -20.83
N THR A 88 -6.05 -3.80 -20.56
CA THR A 88 -5.51 -4.99 -19.86
C THR A 88 -4.84 -4.69 -18.51
N GLY A 89 -5.32 -3.68 -17.77
CA GLY A 89 -4.79 -3.35 -16.44
C GLY A 89 -3.80 -2.18 -16.41
N SER A 90 -3.38 -1.67 -17.56
CA SER A 90 -2.36 -0.63 -17.67
C SER A 90 -2.89 0.80 -17.51
N THR A 91 -4.19 1.04 -17.64
CA THR A 91 -4.75 2.41 -17.60
C THR A 91 -5.89 2.52 -16.60
N LEU A 92 -5.70 3.35 -15.57
CA LEU A 92 -6.76 3.73 -14.66
C LEU A 92 -7.66 4.75 -15.33
N GLN A 93 -8.95 4.46 -15.46
CA GLN A 93 -9.97 5.38 -15.91
C GLN A 93 -10.92 5.71 -14.75
N CYS A 94 -11.16 6.99 -14.51
CA CYS A 94 -12.10 7.46 -13.48
C CYS A 94 -12.95 8.62 -13.98
N SER A 95 -14.08 8.85 -13.32
CA SER A 95 -14.82 10.11 -13.41
C SER A 95 -14.43 11.00 -12.22
N CYS A 96 -13.77 12.12 -12.47
CA CYS A 96 -13.21 12.97 -11.42
C CYS A 96 -13.84 14.37 -11.41
N LYS A 97 -14.01 14.93 -10.21
CA LYS A 97 -14.57 16.27 -10.01
C LYS A 97 -13.54 17.36 -10.34
N GLY A 98 -13.93 18.30 -11.20
CA GLY A 98 -13.18 19.53 -11.46
C GLY A 98 -13.66 20.71 -10.62
N SER A 99 -12.87 21.78 -10.56
CA SER A 99 -13.17 23.03 -9.84
C SER A 99 -14.45 23.72 -10.34
N ALA A 100 -14.77 23.56 -11.63
CA ALA A 100 -15.92 24.22 -12.27
C ALA A 100 -17.22 23.36 -12.30
N SER A 101 -17.20 22.13 -11.75
CA SER A 101 -18.31 21.15 -11.71
C SER A 101 -19.09 21.03 -13.03
N PRO A 102 -18.77 20.04 -13.87
CA PRO A 102 -19.17 18.68 -13.52
C PRO A 102 -17.99 17.70 -13.38
N TYR A 103 -18.31 16.45 -13.05
CA TYR A 103 -17.38 15.33 -13.17
C TYR A 103 -17.01 15.14 -14.65
N SER A 104 -15.74 14.87 -14.94
CA SER A 104 -15.28 14.50 -16.27
C SER A 104 -14.45 13.22 -16.22
N ASN A 105 -14.54 12.45 -17.30
CA ASN A 105 -13.72 11.26 -17.45
C ASN A 105 -12.27 11.64 -17.68
N THR A 106 -11.38 10.94 -17.01
CA THR A 106 -9.95 11.15 -17.08
C THR A 106 -9.25 9.81 -16.93
N THR A 107 -8.02 9.74 -17.42
CA THR A 107 -7.25 8.50 -17.45
C THR A 107 -5.82 8.76 -17.01
N LEU A 108 -5.24 7.82 -16.27
CA LEU A 108 -3.82 7.77 -15.97
C LEU A 108 -3.25 6.45 -16.48
N ASN A 109 -2.17 6.52 -17.24
CA ASN A 109 -1.42 5.33 -17.61
C ASN A 109 -0.62 4.90 -16.37
N LEU A 110 -1.01 3.77 -15.79
CA LEU A 110 -0.24 3.08 -14.75
C LEU A 110 0.91 2.27 -15.36
N GLY A 111 0.69 1.87 -16.61
CA GLY A 111 1.55 1.04 -17.42
C GLY A 111 2.62 1.81 -18.19
N LYS A 112 3.12 1.09 -19.20
CA LYS A 112 4.31 1.39 -19.99
C LYS A 112 4.31 2.80 -20.55
N VAL A 113 5.37 3.56 -20.28
CA VAL A 113 5.60 4.88 -20.91
C VAL A 113 6.76 4.77 -21.90
N ILE A 114 6.61 5.38 -23.08
CA ILE A 114 7.70 5.51 -24.04
C ILE A 114 8.72 6.48 -23.46
N GLN A 115 9.84 5.95 -22.95
CA GLN A 115 11.03 6.77 -22.74
C GLN A 115 11.78 6.89 -24.06
N TYR A 116 11.70 8.08 -24.67
CA TYR A 116 12.59 8.45 -25.77
C TYR A 116 14.01 8.62 -25.24
N THR A 117 14.77 7.53 -25.17
CA THR A 117 16.21 7.61 -25.02
C THR A 117 16.83 7.79 -26.41
N PHE A 118 17.65 8.82 -26.59
CA PHE A 118 18.33 9.13 -27.87
C PHE A 118 19.43 8.11 -28.25
N THR A 119 19.44 6.93 -27.62
CA THR A 119 20.46 5.91 -27.78
C THR A 119 19.90 4.75 -28.59
N TYR A 120 20.23 4.69 -29.87
CA TYR A 120 19.88 3.55 -30.74
C TYR A 120 20.68 2.28 -30.35
N PRO A 121 20.10 1.06 -30.44
CA PRO A 121 18.74 0.70 -30.83
C PRO A 121 18.04 -0.13 -29.76
N THR A 122 17.37 0.47 -28.78
CA THR A 122 16.28 -0.21 -28.06
C THR A 122 15.28 0.85 -27.61
N ASN A 123 14.02 0.73 -28.03
CA ASN A 123 12.93 1.38 -27.32
C ASN A 123 12.86 0.72 -25.95
N SER A 124 13.56 1.28 -24.96
CA SER A 124 13.47 0.86 -23.58
C SER A 124 12.21 1.47 -23.01
N PHE A 125 11.22 0.64 -22.81
CA PHE A 125 10.01 1.05 -22.15
C PHE A 125 10.13 0.74 -20.68
N VAL A 126 9.69 1.68 -19.85
CA VAL A 126 9.75 1.56 -18.40
C VAL A 126 8.39 1.97 -17.87
N GLU A 127 7.89 1.23 -16.89
CA GLU A 127 6.73 1.66 -16.12
C GLU A 127 7.07 2.95 -15.37
N GLU A 128 6.14 3.91 -15.34
CA GLU A 128 6.47 5.22 -14.75
C GLU A 128 6.74 5.10 -13.25
N HIS A 129 5.75 4.55 -12.53
CA HIS A 129 5.77 4.53 -11.06
C HIS A 129 5.39 3.23 -10.38
N ILE A 130 4.84 2.23 -11.08
CA ILE A 130 4.48 0.92 -10.53
C ILE A 130 5.02 -0.15 -11.45
N ALA A 131 5.80 -1.10 -10.94
CA ALA A 131 6.43 -2.12 -11.77
C ALA A 131 6.50 -3.46 -11.03
N ASN A 132 6.82 -4.53 -11.76
CA ASN A 132 7.17 -5.82 -11.18
C ASN A 132 8.63 -5.80 -10.73
N TYR A 133 8.87 -6.14 -9.47
CA TYR A 133 10.18 -6.33 -8.88
C TYR A 133 10.22 -7.72 -8.24
N ASP A 134 10.77 -8.70 -8.96
CA ASP A 134 10.85 -10.11 -8.52
C ASP A 134 9.52 -10.71 -8.01
N GLY A 135 8.43 -10.45 -8.74
CA GLY A 135 7.07 -10.89 -8.41
C GLY A 135 6.26 -9.88 -7.57
N HIS A 136 6.90 -8.84 -7.03
CA HIS A 136 6.23 -7.82 -6.21
C HIS A 136 5.85 -6.60 -7.05
N LEU A 137 4.58 -6.19 -7.01
CA LEU A 137 4.16 -4.87 -7.47
C LEU A 137 4.62 -3.83 -6.45
N LEU A 138 5.59 -3.00 -6.83
CA LEU A 138 6.09 -1.92 -5.96
C LEU A 138 6.07 -0.58 -6.67
N SER A 139 5.90 0.49 -5.89
CA SER A 139 5.98 1.85 -6.39
C SER A 139 7.34 2.51 -6.15
N ASN A 140 7.85 3.23 -7.15
CA ASN A 140 9.05 4.06 -7.01
C ASN A 140 8.73 5.55 -6.73
N LEU A 141 7.46 5.89 -6.46
CA LEU A 141 6.99 7.28 -6.40
C LEU A 141 7.64 8.09 -5.26
N THR A 142 8.00 7.43 -4.16
CA THR A 142 8.68 8.04 -3.00
C THR A 142 10.21 7.96 -3.09
N GLY A 143 10.74 7.30 -4.11
CA GLY A 143 12.17 7.08 -4.30
C GLY A 143 12.45 5.78 -5.06
N ALA A 144 13.71 5.60 -5.49
CA ALA A 144 14.10 4.37 -6.17
C ALA A 144 13.92 3.16 -5.25
N VAL A 145 13.32 2.08 -5.79
CA VAL A 145 13.26 0.78 -5.11
C VAL A 145 14.68 0.20 -5.04
N THR A 146 15.20 0.06 -3.82
CA THR A 146 16.58 -0.42 -3.57
C THR A 146 16.63 -1.84 -3.03
N SER A 147 15.48 -2.38 -2.62
CA SER A 147 15.33 -3.76 -2.13
C SER A 147 13.90 -4.24 -2.37
N VAL A 148 13.74 -5.51 -2.70
CA VAL A 148 12.44 -6.19 -2.72
C VAL A 148 12.13 -6.69 -1.30
N PRO A 149 10.90 -6.49 -0.79
CA PRO A 149 10.47 -7.06 0.48
C PRO A 149 10.55 -8.60 0.49
N ALA A 150 10.56 -9.20 1.68
CA ALA A 150 10.42 -10.64 1.80
C ALA A 150 8.99 -11.06 1.45
N ASP A 151 8.84 -12.24 0.84
CA ASP A 151 7.53 -12.80 0.52
C ASP A 151 6.71 -13.03 1.79
N SER A 152 5.48 -12.52 1.78
CA SER A 152 4.49 -12.86 2.79
C SER A 152 3.87 -14.24 2.53
N SER A 153 3.56 -14.95 3.62
CA SER A 153 2.74 -16.16 3.60
C SER A 153 1.24 -15.89 3.52
N ASP A 154 0.80 -14.66 3.82
CA ASP A 154 -0.60 -14.27 3.81
C ASP A 154 -1.05 -13.95 2.38
N PRO A 155 -2.16 -14.56 1.91
CA PRO A 155 -2.68 -14.29 0.58
C PRO A 155 -3.23 -12.87 0.47
N VAL A 156 -3.25 -12.32 -0.75
CA VAL A 156 -4.01 -11.08 -1.01
C VAL A 156 -5.49 -11.33 -0.68
N PRO A 157 -6.12 -10.50 0.16
CA PRO A 157 -7.52 -10.65 0.51
C PRO A 157 -8.45 -10.60 -0.71
N VAL A 158 -9.55 -11.37 -0.68
CA VAL A 158 -10.61 -11.22 -1.70
C VAL A 158 -11.47 -9.98 -1.43
N ASP A 159 -11.51 -9.57 -0.16
CA ASP A 159 -12.17 -8.38 0.35
C ASP A 159 -11.17 -7.62 1.22
N PHE A 160 -10.94 -6.34 0.91
CA PHE A 160 -9.97 -5.50 1.62
C PHE A 160 -10.59 -4.81 2.83
N GLU A 161 -11.90 -4.89 3.01
CA GLU A 161 -12.59 -4.30 4.14
C GLU A 161 -12.43 -5.16 5.41
N VAL A 162 -12.01 -4.52 6.49
CA VAL A 162 -12.05 -5.07 7.85
C VAL A 162 -12.83 -4.14 8.75
N GLU A 163 -13.73 -4.71 9.55
CA GLU A 163 -14.46 -3.98 10.57
C GLU A 163 -13.81 -4.21 11.94
N LEU A 164 -13.65 -3.13 12.69
CA LEU A 164 -13.16 -3.14 14.06
C LEU A 164 -14.31 -2.70 14.97
N GLU A 165 -14.90 -3.66 15.70
CA GLU A 165 -15.96 -3.37 16.67
C GLU A 165 -15.34 -3.12 18.04
N LEU A 166 -15.59 -1.95 18.62
CA LEU A 166 -14.95 -1.48 19.85
C LEU A 166 -15.99 -1.16 20.92
N SER A 167 -15.64 -1.37 22.18
CA SER A 167 -16.48 -1.01 23.33
C SER A 167 -15.73 -0.14 24.32
N THR A 168 -16.45 0.83 24.89
CA THR A 168 -16.00 1.68 26.00
C THR A 168 -16.42 1.13 27.36
N LEU A 169 -17.34 0.15 27.38
CA LEU A 169 -17.99 -0.35 28.58
C LEU A 169 -17.56 -1.78 28.82
N ASN A 170 -16.48 -1.96 29.60
CA ASN A 170 -15.97 -3.22 30.14
C ASN A 170 -15.39 -4.25 29.14
N ASN A 171 -14.77 -5.29 29.72
CA ASN A 171 -14.05 -6.38 29.06
C ASN A 171 -14.98 -7.40 28.35
N SER A 172 -16.20 -7.01 27.97
CA SER A 172 -17.16 -7.89 27.31
C SER A 172 -17.65 -7.30 25.98
N SER A 173 -17.53 -8.09 24.92
CA SER A 173 -18.13 -7.81 23.60
C SER A 173 -19.66 -7.97 23.57
N ALA A 174 -20.34 -7.77 24.70
CA ALA A 174 -21.79 -7.87 24.76
C ALA A 174 -22.48 -6.65 24.11
N THR A 175 -21.80 -5.51 24.03
CA THR A 175 -22.31 -4.30 23.36
C THR A 175 -21.13 -3.47 22.86
N TYR A 176 -21.09 -3.21 21.56
CA TYR A 176 -20.10 -2.33 20.95
C TYR A 176 -20.59 -0.88 20.99
N GLY A 177 -19.67 0.03 21.33
CA GLY A 177 -19.88 1.47 21.32
C GLY A 177 -19.48 2.13 20.00
N GLY A 178 -18.67 1.47 19.17
CA GLY A 178 -18.30 1.97 17.84
C GLY A 178 -17.88 0.83 16.91
N THR A 179 -18.11 1.03 15.62
CA THR A 179 -17.62 0.16 14.54
C THR A 179 -16.82 1.03 13.57
N PHE A 180 -15.60 0.61 13.28
CA PHE A 180 -14.73 1.27 12.31
C PHE A 180 -14.51 0.37 11.12
N THR A 181 -14.86 0.85 9.93
CA THR A 181 -14.52 0.19 8.67
C THR A 181 -13.16 0.69 8.21
N LEU A 182 -12.22 -0.22 8.02
CA LEU A 182 -10.84 0.04 7.62
C LEU A 182 -10.54 -0.76 6.35
N ASN A 183 -9.95 -0.12 5.35
CA ASN A 183 -9.58 -0.78 4.09
C ASN A 183 -8.33 -0.18 3.45
N ARG A 184 -7.55 0.56 4.24
CA ARG A 184 -6.35 1.27 3.77
C ARG A 184 -5.21 1.18 4.79
N PRO A 185 -3.96 1.10 4.33
CA PRO A 185 -2.81 1.20 5.21
C PRO A 185 -2.81 2.56 5.90
N THR A 186 -2.64 2.56 7.22
CA THR A 186 -2.66 3.77 8.03
C THR A 186 -1.64 3.65 9.14
N SER A 187 -0.66 4.54 9.18
CA SER A 187 0.39 4.53 10.21
C SER A 187 -0.17 4.85 11.60
N CYS A 188 -1.09 5.81 11.68
CA CYS A 188 -1.85 6.09 12.89
C CYS A 188 -3.21 6.71 12.55
N PHE A 189 -4.26 6.14 13.13
CA PHE A 189 -5.63 6.61 13.08
C PHE A 189 -6.13 6.86 14.50
N TYR A 190 -6.67 8.05 14.71
CA TYR A 190 -7.37 8.45 15.92
C TYR A 190 -8.65 9.20 15.54
N LEU A 191 -9.76 8.86 16.20
CA LEU A 191 -11.04 9.51 15.98
C LEU A 191 -11.17 10.78 16.85
N ASN A 192 -10.93 11.96 16.31
CA ASN A 192 -11.13 13.20 17.07
C ASN A 192 -12.62 13.56 17.19
N LEU A 193 -13.23 13.29 18.35
CA LEU A 193 -14.62 13.64 18.66
C LEU A 193 -14.78 14.97 19.41
N GLY A 194 -13.68 15.67 19.72
CA GLY A 194 -13.71 16.86 20.59
C GLY A 194 -14.03 16.55 22.05
N VAL A 195 -14.05 15.27 22.44
CA VAL A 195 -14.22 14.78 23.81
C VAL A 195 -13.20 13.66 24.07
N GLU A 196 -12.81 13.47 25.32
CA GLU A 196 -11.96 12.34 25.68
C GLU A 196 -12.75 11.03 25.60
N TYR A 197 -12.16 10.04 24.95
CA TYR A 197 -12.69 8.69 24.87
C TYR A 197 -11.52 7.70 24.85
N SER A 198 -11.84 6.45 25.15
CA SER A 198 -10.91 5.35 25.12
C SER A 198 -11.70 4.04 24.97
N TRP A 199 -11.09 3.05 24.34
CA TRP A 199 -11.70 1.73 24.11
C TRP A 199 -11.15 0.75 25.14
N ALA A 200 -11.99 -0.05 25.76
CA ALA A 200 -11.61 -1.04 26.78
C ALA A 200 -11.48 -2.46 26.20
N CYS A 201 -12.19 -2.75 25.10
CA CYS A 201 -12.07 -3.99 24.37
C CYS A 201 -12.50 -3.81 22.90
N GLY A 202 -12.18 -4.81 22.08
CA GLY A 202 -12.65 -4.86 20.70
C GLY A 202 -12.49 -6.23 20.06
N ASN A 203 -13.06 -6.41 18.88
CA ASN A 203 -12.80 -7.54 17.99
C ASN A 203 -12.56 -7.02 16.57
N SER A 204 -12.03 -7.87 15.70
CA SER A 204 -12.08 -7.63 14.26
C SER A 204 -13.05 -8.60 13.58
N VAL A 205 -13.70 -8.13 12.52
CA VAL A 205 -14.64 -8.88 11.67
C VAL A 205 -14.17 -8.75 10.23
N ASN A 206 -14.22 -9.87 9.49
CA ASN A 206 -13.73 -9.97 8.10
C ASN A 206 -12.25 -9.61 7.92
N ASN A 207 -11.41 -9.78 8.95
CA ASN A 207 -9.98 -9.55 8.84
C ASN A 207 -9.28 -10.67 8.04
N GLN A 208 -9.15 -10.48 6.72
CA GLN A 208 -8.57 -11.46 5.80
C GLN A 208 -7.08 -11.27 5.50
N GLY A 209 -6.37 -10.46 6.28
CA GLY A 209 -4.94 -10.22 6.05
C GLY A 209 -4.41 -8.89 6.59
N TRP A 210 -5.12 -8.22 7.49
CA TRP A 210 -4.67 -6.99 8.13
C TRP A 210 -4.11 -7.27 9.51
N GLU A 211 -3.04 -6.56 9.84
CA GLU A 211 -2.62 -6.33 11.21
C GLU A 211 -3.14 -4.97 11.66
N ILE A 212 -3.98 -4.97 12.70
CA ILE A 212 -4.45 -3.75 13.34
C ILE A 212 -3.85 -3.69 14.74
N VAL A 213 -3.04 -2.67 15.02
CA VAL A 213 -2.39 -2.51 16.33
C VAL A 213 -3.04 -1.35 17.07
N GLY A 214 -3.50 -1.59 18.29
CA GLY A 214 -4.07 -0.58 19.19
C GLY A 214 -3.01 0.01 20.12
N PHE A 215 -3.07 1.33 20.32
CA PHE A 215 -2.14 2.13 21.13
C PHE A 215 -2.88 2.93 22.21
N SER A 216 -2.23 3.21 23.33
CA SER A 216 -2.82 3.95 24.45
C SER A 216 -2.85 5.48 24.27
N ASP A 217 -2.15 5.99 23.26
CA ASP A 217 -2.05 7.40 22.91
C ASP A 217 -2.60 7.68 21.50
N GLU A 218 -2.87 8.96 21.23
CA GLU A 218 -3.49 9.42 19.97
C GLU A 218 -2.48 9.48 18.81
N ASP A 219 -1.18 9.45 19.11
CA ASP A 219 -0.08 9.54 18.14
C ASP A 219 0.49 8.17 17.76
N CYS A 220 -0.05 7.08 18.32
CA CYS A 220 0.41 5.70 18.13
C CYS A 220 1.91 5.50 18.44
N THR A 221 2.39 6.14 19.50
CA THR A 221 3.81 6.11 19.92
C THR A 221 4.08 5.26 21.15
N SER A 222 3.04 4.89 21.91
CA SER A 222 3.16 3.98 23.06
C SER A 222 3.42 2.54 22.62
N ASP A 223 3.71 1.67 23.58
CA ASP A 223 3.82 0.24 23.32
C ASP A 223 2.46 -0.31 22.83
N PRO A 224 2.47 -1.27 21.87
CA PRO A 224 1.27 -1.96 21.44
C PRO A 224 0.47 -2.54 22.60
N VAL A 225 -0.82 -2.22 22.65
CA VAL A 225 -1.76 -2.66 23.69
C VAL A 225 -2.57 -3.87 23.23
N ALA A 226 -2.91 -3.90 21.95
CA ALA A 226 -3.69 -4.96 21.33
C ALA A 226 -3.26 -5.14 19.88
N THR A 227 -3.39 -6.35 19.38
CA THR A 227 -3.12 -6.67 17.98
C THR A 227 -4.24 -7.57 17.46
N PHE A 228 -4.88 -7.14 16.38
CA PHE A 228 -5.89 -7.91 15.66
C PHE A 228 -5.27 -8.44 14.38
N THR A 229 -5.39 -9.74 14.18
CA THR A 229 -4.99 -10.45 12.96
C THR A 229 -6.09 -11.41 12.55
N GLN A 230 -5.90 -12.10 11.43
CA GLN A 230 -6.82 -13.15 11.01
C GLN A 230 -6.97 -14.26 12.08
N ASP A 231 -5.90 -14.58 12.83
CA ASP A 231 -5.88 -15.66 13.82
C ASP A 231 -6.80 -15.42 15.02
N ASN A 232 -7.12 -14.16 15.32
CA ASN A 232 -7.98 -13.79 16.45
C ASN A 232 -9.26 -13.07 16.02
N GLN A 233 -9.62 -13.15 14.74
CA GLN A 233 -10.88 -12.61 14.22
C GLN A 233 -12.08 -13.18 15.01
N GLY A 234 -13.06 -12.33 15.28
CA GLY A 234 -14.26 -12.68 16.05
C GLY A 234 -14.02 -12.91 17.54
N THR A 235 -12.78 -12.80 18.01
CA THR A 235 -12.44 -12.88 19.44
C THR A 235 -12.43 -11.48 20.04
N CYS A 236 -13.15 -11.31 21.15
CA CYS A 236 -13.07 -10.10 21.96
C CYS A 236 -11.73 -10.05 22.69
N LEU A 237 -10.88 -9.10 22.30
CA LEU A 237 -9.68 -8.76 23.04
C LEU A 237 -10.01 -7.69 24.07
N THR A 238 -9.73 -8.00 25.33
CA THR A 238 -9.73 -7.04 26.42
C THR A 238 -8.39 -6.33 26.50
N PHE A 239 -8.40 -5.02 26.65
CA PHE A 239 -7.17 -4.24 26.73
C PHE A 239 -6.77 -4.00 28.18
N ALA A 240 -5.50 -4.23 28.50
CA ALA A 240 -4.97 -3.97 29.84
C ALA A 240 -4.84 -2.47 30.15
N THR A 241 -4.74 -1.67 29.10
CA THR A 241 -4.78 -0.20 29.11
C THR A 241 -5.73 0.20 28.00
N ASP A 242 -6.51 1.26 28.18
CA ASP A 242 -7.48 1.62 27.15
C ASP A 242 -6.76 2.09 25.87
N VAL A 243 -7.34 1.75 24.72
CA VAL A 243 -6.82 2.10 23.40
C VAL A 243 -7.43 3.42 22.92
N LYS A 244 -6.62 4.27 22.31
CA LYS A 244 -7.00 5.56 21.69
C LYS A 244 -6.68 5.60 20.20
N GLY A 245 -5.50 5.12 19.81
CA GLY A 245 -5.03 5.13 18.42
C GLY A 245 -4.92 3.72 17.82
N PHE A 246 -4.95 3.63 16.49
CA PHE A 246 -4.79 2.39 15.73
C PHE A 246 -3.82 2.56 14.57
N SER A 247 -2.94 1.59 14.34
CA SER A 247 -2.27 1.44 13.04
C SER A 247 -2.88 0.27 12.27
N VAL A 248 -2.84 0.33 10.94
CA VAL A 248 -3.42 -0.66 10.03
C VAL A 248 -2.38 -0.98 8.97
N THR A 249 -1.92 -2.22 8.94
CA THR A 249 -0.84 -2.68 8.07
C THR A 249 -1.28 -3.94 7.32
N PRO A 250 -1.12 -4.01 5.99
CA PRO A 250 -1.36 -5.25 5.25
C PRO A 250 -0.31 -6.30 5.63
N LEU A 251 -0.74 -7.53 5.87
CA LEU A 251 0.16 -8.67 6.12
C LEU A 251 0.57 -9.38 4.83
N TRP A 252 -0.16 -9.21 3.73
CA TRP A 252 0.19 -9.76 2.41
C TRP A 252 1.24 -8.91 1.68
N ASN A 253 1.67 -9.35 0.48
CA ASN A 253 2.61 -8.60 -0.36
C ASN A 253 1.98 -7.30 -0.90
N ALA A 254 2.17 -6.18 -0.20
CA ALA A 254 1.51 -4.90 -0.46
C ALA A 254 2.46 -3.70 -0.46
N ASP A 255 2.14 -2.65 -1.24
CA ASP A 255 2.86 -1.36 -1.32
C ASP A 255 1.93 -0.12 -1.29
#